data_AF-A0A8H3ATV2-F1
#
_entry.id   AF-A0A8H3ATV2-F1
#
_cell.length_a   1.000
_cell.length_b   1.000
_cell.length_c   1.000
_cell.angle_alpha   90.00
_cell.angle_beta   90.00
_cell.angle_gamma   90.00
#
_symmetry.space_group_name_H-M   'P 1'
#
loop_
_entity.id
_entity.type
_entity.pdbx_description
1 polymer ?
#
loop_
_entity_poly.entity_id
_entity_poly.type
_entity_poly.pdbx_seq_one_letter_code
_entity_poly.pdbx_strand_id
1 'polypeptide(L)'
;QEVGPSALLSSSIVRALVFNRMYRPQLWTSLSQGLYEIKAALDNPASLNVTQAKRWLQSPESVDFRDNRHKPRQEPASNQTTVAYAYDFEAIACGDAQDAGNATTKDVFDIVVNVTHRVSPTFGPVGMERLSRPFCHRWPVRAVERYTGPWNKTLSNPILVIGNEADPVTPYINAKSVADAFGNSAIVIEQGGYGHVSRRMPSNCTIAVIQKYLIHNELPKKDKFCKTSTKLFVDPLGANSTSGVVQ
;
A
#
# COMPACT_ATOMS: atom_id res chain seq x y z
N GLN A 1 -16.92 -0.16 -29.79
CA GLN A 1 -16.05 -0.20 -28.60
C GLN A 1 -14.64 -0.06 -29.12
N GLU A 2 -13.93 1.03 -28.81
CA GLU A 2 -12.56 1.17 -29.30
C GLU A 2 -11.64 0.24 -28.51
N VAL A 3 -10.92 -0.63 -29.22
CA VAL A 3 -9.88 -1.49 -28.68
C VAL A 3 -8.54 -0.82 -28.97
N GLY A 4 -7.67 -0.72 -27.97
CA GLY A 4 -6.36 -0.10 -28.12
C GLY A 4 -6.18 1.18 -27.30
N PRO A 5 -5.23 2.05 -27.66
CA PRO A 5 -4.80 3.20 -26.84
C PRO A 5 -5.89 4.23 -26.53
N SER A 6 -6.99 4.26 -27.30
CA SER A 6 -8.10 5.20 -27.16
C SER A 6 -9.27 4.66 -26.32
N ALA A 7 -9.16 3.44 -25.78
CA ALA A 7 -10.18 2.87 -24.91
C ALA A 7 -10.36 3.71 -23.64
N LEU A 8 -11.60 4.18 -23.41
CA LEU A 8 -11.97 4.96 -22.22
C LEU A 8 -11.75 4.20 -20.90
N LEU A 9 -11.85 2.86 -20.94
CA LEU A 9 -11.59 1.99 -19.82
C LEU A 9 -10.60 0.91 -20.23
N SER A 10 -9.36 1.02 -19.74
CA SER A 10 -8.30 0.04 -20.00
C SER A 10 -8.17 -0.95 -18.84
N SER A 11 -7.52 -2.09 -19.09
CA SER A 11 -7.16 -3.04 -18.03
C SER A 11 -6.27 -2.39 -16.97
N SER A 12 -5.38 -1.46 -17.35
CA SER A 12 -4.52 -0.75 -16.40
C SER A 12 -5.32 0.13 -15.46
N ILE A 13 -6.35 0.84 -15.93
CA ILE A 13 -7.25 1.65 -15.09
C ILE A 13 -7.98 0.77 -14.08
N VAL A 14 -8.55 -0.35 -14.50
CA VAL A 14 -9.28 -1.26 -13.57
C VAL A 14 -8.31 -1.84 -12.53
N ARG A 15 -7.15 -2.33 -12.94
CA ARG A 15 -6.13 -2.88 -12.02
C ARG A 15 -5.63 -1.83 -11.03
N ALA A 16 -5.42 -0.61 -11.49
CA ALA A 16 -5.04 0.55 -10.69
C ALA A 16 -6.08 0.88 -9.61
N LEU A 17 -7.36 0.92 -9.99
CA LEU A 17 -8.46 1.15 -9.05
C LEU A 17 -8.49 0.07 -7.97
N VAL A 18 -8.39 -1.20 -8.36
CA VAL A 18 -8.34 -2.32 -7.41
C VAL A 18 -7.11 -2.24 -6.51
N PHE A 19 -5.92 -2.02 -7.08
CA PHE A 19 -4.65 -1.97 -6.35
C PHE A 19 -4.68 -0.94 -5.21
N ASN A 20 -5.10 0.30 -5.49
CA ASN A 20 -5.16 1.33 -4.45
C ASN A 20 -6.17 1.00 -3.34
N ARG A 21 -7.25 0.28 -3.66
CA ARG A 21 -8.25 -0.16 -2.68
C ARG A 21 -7.75 -1.32 -1.82
N MET A 22 -6.75 -2.09 -2.26
CA MET A 22 -6.15 -3.14 -1.42
C MET A 22 -5.49 -2.59 -0.15
N TYR A 23 -5.07 -1.31 -0.16
CA TYR A 23 -4.56 -0.62 1.03
C TYR A 23 -5.66 -0.35 2.07
N ARG A 24 -6.93 -0.28 1.64
CA ARG A 24 -8.06 0.28 2.41
C ARG A 24 -9.32 -0.59 2.29
N PRO A 25 -9.42 -1.70 3.04
CA PRO A 25 -10.60 -2.58 3.03
C PRO A 25 -11.93 -1.92 3.37
N GLN A 26 -11.93 -0.75 4.03
CA GLN A 26 -13.16 0.01 4.30
C GLN A 26 -13.85 0.47 3.00
N LEU A 27 -13.09 0.56 1.91
CA LEU A 27 -13.58 0.96 0.59
C LEU A 27 -13.97 -0.23 -0.28
N TRP A 28 -13.96 -1.47 0.24
CA TRP A 28 -14.22 -2.64 -0.59
C TRP A 28 -15.68 -2.78 -1.01
N THR A 29 -16.64 -2.32 -0.19
CA THR A 29 -18.06 -2.27 -0.59
C THR A 29 -18.26 -1.33 -1.80
N SER A 30 -17.64 -0.14 -1.78
CA SER A 30 -17.76 0.79 -2.90
C SER A 30 -16.95 0.33 -4.12
N LEU A 31 -15.82 -0.34 -3.90
CA LEU A 31 -15.08 -1.00 -4.98
C LEU A 31 -15.93 -2.08 -5.65
N SER A 32 -16.57 -2.97 -4.89
CA SER A 32 -17.38 -4.05 -5.48
C SER A 32 -18.54 -3.50 -6.31
N GLN A 33 -19.20 -2.45 -5.81
CA GLN A 33 -20.25 -1.75 -6.55
C GLN A 33 -19.71 -1.12 -7.84
N GLY A 34 -18.57 -0.43 -7.77
CA GLY A 34 -17.94 0.18 -8.95
C GLY A 34 -17.51 -0.86 -9.99
N LEU A 35 -16.96 -2.00 -9.56
CA LEU A 35 -16.61 -3.10 -10.46
C LEU A 35 -17.84 -3.73 -11.12
N TYR A 36 -18.95 -3.84 -10.40
CA TYR A 36 -20.22 -4.30 -10.96
C TYR A 36 -20.75 -3.33 -12.03
N GLU A 37 -20.74 -2.02 -11.76
CA GLU A 37 -21.17 -1.01 -12.74
C GLU A 37 -20.27 -1.00 -13.98
N ILE A 38 -18.95 -1.14 -13.80
CA ILE A 38 -18.00 -1.30 -14.90
C ILE A 38 -18.36 -2.53 -15.73
N LYS A 39 -18.60 -3.67 -15.08
CA LYS A 39 -18.97 -4.91 -15.80
C LYS A 39 -20.28 -4.73 -16.57
N ALA A 40 -21.31 -4.18 -15.94
CA ALA A 40 -22.61 -3.95 -16.59
C ALA A 40 -22.49 -3.04 -17.81
N ALA A 41 -21.66 -1.99 -17.72
CA ALA A 41 -21.39 -1.08 -18.82
C ALA A 41 -20.59 -1.75 -19.96
N LEU A 42 -19.67 -2.67 -19.64
CA LEU A 42 -18.94 -3.45 -20.64
C LEU A 42 -19.85 -4.45 -21.36
N ASP A 43 -20.79 -5.06 -20.64
CA ASP A 43 -21.78 -5.99 -21.22
C ASP A 43 -22.82 -5.25 -22.08
N ASN A 44 -23.17 -4.00 -21.73
CA ASN A 44 -24.06 -3.14 -22.51
C ASN A 44 -23.48 -1.73 -22.76
N PRO A 45 -22.61 -1.55 -23.77
CA PRO A 45 -21.96 -0.27 -24.06
C PRO A 45 -22.92 0.88 -24.38
N ALA A 46 -24.15 0.59 -24.83
CA ALA A 46 -25.15 1.62 -25.12
C ALA A 46 -25.68 2.30 -23.84
N SER A 47 -25.55 1.65 -22.67
CA SER A 47 -25.87 2.24 -21.37
C SER A 47 -24.71 3.02 -20.73
N LEU A 48 -23.55 3.09 -21.39
CA LEU A 48 -22.33 3.66 -20.85
C LEU A 48 -22.42 5.19 -20.85
N ASN A 49 -22.85 5.75 -19.71
CA ASN A 49 -22.86 7.19 -19.51
C ASN A 49 -21.42 7.70 -19.39
N VAL A 50 -20.97 8.51 -20.35
CA VAL A 50 -19.62 9.12 -20.38
C VAL A 50 -19.30 9.87 -19.09
N THR A 51 -20.30 10.44 -18.42
CA THR A 51 -20.14 11.10 -17.12
C THR A 51 -19.79 10.09 -16.02
N GLN A 52 -20.38 8.89 -16.04
CA GLN A 52 -20.10 7.81 -15.10
C GLN A 52 -18.71 7.22 -15.36
N ALA A 53 -18.33 7.04 -16.63
CA ALA A 53 -16.96 6.67 -17.01
C ALA A 53 -15.93 7.72 -16.54
N LYS A 54 -16.22 9.02 -16.72
CA LYS A 54 -15.40 10.11 -16.18
C LYS A 54 -15.28 10.06 -14.67
N ARG A 55 -16.33 9.70 -13.91
CA ARG A 55 -16.24 9.53 -12.45
C ARG A 55 -15.29 8.41 -12.03
N TRP A 56 -15.27 7.29 -12.76
CA TRP A 56 -14.29 6.22 -12.49
C TRP A 56 -12.86 6.66 -12.77
N LEU A 57 -12.67 7.41 -13.87
CA LEU A 57 -11.39 8.00 -14.29
C LEU A 57 -10.93 9.18 -13.40
N GLN A 58 -11.85 9.89 -12.76
CA GLN A 58 -11.58 11.02 -11.88
C GLN A 58 -11.46 10.61 -10.41
N SER A 59 -11.52 9.31 -10.09
CA SER A 59 -11.20 8.89 -8.72
C SER A 59 -9.81 9.44 -8.40
N PRO A 60 -9.64 10.25 -7.33
CA PRO A 60 -8.34 10.86 -6.98
C PRO A 60 -7.23 9.82 -6.71
N GLU A 61 -7.61 8.55 -6.60
CA GLU A 61 -6.75 7.40 -6.38
C GLU A 61 -6.63 6.51 -7.64
N SER A 62 -7.26 6.90 -8.75
CA SER A 62 -6.99 6.33 -10.07
C SER A 62 -5.59 6.75 -10.50
N VAL A 63 -4.91 5.82 -11.16
CA VAL A 63 -3.50 5.91 -11.53
C VAL A 63 -3.36 6.83 -12.75
N ASP A 64 -3.66 8.12 -12.59
CA ASP A 64 -3.04 9.15 -13.39
C ASP A 64 -1.81 9.67 -12.64
N PHE A 65 -0.70 8.93 -12.75
CA PHE A 65 0.61 9.40 -12.30
C PHE A 65 1.32 10.26 -13.33
N ARG A 66 0.69 10.52 -14.48
CA ARG A 66 1.31 11.33 -15.54
C ARG A 66 1.01 12.81 -15.36
N ASP A 67 -0.17 13.18 -14.86
CA ASP A 67 -0.52 14.61 -14.80
C ASP A 67 0.26 15.40 -13.73
N ASN A 68 0.58 14.80 -12.58
CA ASN A 68 1.29 15.50 -11.50
C ASN A 68 2.76 15.10 -11.27
N ARG A 69 3.27 14.03 -11.90
CA ARG A 69 4.68 13.61 -11.73
C ARG A 69 5.50 13.54 -13.03
N HIS A 70 4.86 13.61 -14.20
CA HIS A 70 5.55 13.52 -15.50
C HIS A 70 5.14 14.67 -16.42
N LYS A 71 5.19 15.92 -15.95
CA LYS A 71 5.28 17.04 -16.89
C LYS A 71 6.68 16.99 -17.51
N PRO A 72 6.82 17.04 -18.85
CA PRO A 72 8.12 17.20 -19.48
C PRO A 72 8.86 18.36 -18.82
N ARG A 73 10.19 18.26 -18.68
CA ARG A 73 11.05 19.36 -18.23
C ARG A 73 10.67 20.62 -18.99
N GLN A 74 9.88 21.50 -18.39
CA GLN A 74 9.73 22.86 -18.83
C GLN A 74 10.84 23.62 -18.12
N GLU A 75 11.78 24.16 -18.90
CA GLU A 75 12.66 25.23 -18.42
C GLU A 75 11.76 26.27 -17.73
N PRO A 76 12.01 26.63 -16.46
CA PRO A 76 11.12 27.56 -15.76
C PRO A 76 11.14 28.90 -16.49
N ALA A 77 10.01 29.26 -17.10
CA ALA A 77 9.76 30.64 -17.48
C ALA A 77 9.74 31.46 -16.17
N SER A 78 10.35 32.64 -16.15
CA SER A 78 10.63 33.44 -14.94
C SER A 78 9.44 33.76 -14.03
N ASN A 79 8.21 33.42 -14.45
CA ASN A 79 6.97 33.77 -13.79
C ASN A 79 6.15 32.54 -13.32
N GLN A 80 6.69 31.32 -13.41
CA GLN A 80 6.00 30.11 -12.92
C GLN A 80 6.32 29.83 -11.45
N THR A 81 5.33 30.04 -10.59
CA THR A 81 5.27 29.57 -9.18
C THR A 81 5.03 28.06 -9.08
N THR A 82 5.56 27.27 -10.02
CA THR A 82 5.43 25.81 -9.97
C THR A 82 6.28 25.27 -8.84
N VAL A 83 5.67 24.49 -7.94
CA VAL A 83 6.35 23.74 -6.88
C VAL A 83 7.51 22.97 -7.51
N ALA A 84 8.73 23.22 -7.04
CA ALA A 84 9.91 22.47 -7.49
C ALA A 84 9.66 20.97 -7.34
N TYR A 85 10.16 20.17 -8.30
CA TYR A 85 10.09 18.71 -8.20
C TYR A 85 10.70 18.25 -6.87
N ALA A 86 9.90 17.55 -6.06
CA ALA A 86 10.37 16.92 -4.84
C ALA A 86 10.93 15.53 -5.20
N TYR A 87 12.23 15.34 -5.00
CA TYR A 87 12.93 14.05 -5.13
C TYR A 87 13.23 13.45 -3.74
N ASP A 88 12.56 13.96 -2.71
CA ASP A 88 12.76 13.55 -1.32
C ASP A 88 12.48 12.06 -1.12
N PHE A 89 11.40 11.56 -1.70
CA PHE A 89 11.07 10.14 -1.62
C PHE A 89 12.13 9.26 -2.29
N GLU A 90 12.53 9.57 -3.53
CA GLU A 90 13.55 8.81 -4.24
C GLU A 90 14.90 8.89 -3.54
N ALA A 91 15.27 10.08 -3.05
CA ALA A 91 16.52 10.30 -2.35
C ALA A 91 16.62 9.53 -1.04
N ILE A 92 15.58 9.58 -0.20
CA ILE A 92 15.55 8.83 1.06
C ILE A 92 15.49 7.34 0.77
N ALA A 93 14.54 6.90 -0.07
CA ALA A 93 14.32 5.49 -0.29
C ALA A 93 15.52 4.78 -0.95
N CYS A 94 16.22 5.45 -1.87
CA CYS A 94 17.43 4.90 -2.49
C CYS A 94 18.69 5.14 -1.67
N GLY A 95 18.72 6.18 -0.83
CA GLY A 95 19.77 6.37 0.17
C GLY A 95 19.76 5.24 1.20
N ASP A 96 18.58 4.80 1.63
CA ASP A 96 18.36 3.72 2.60
C ASP A 96 18.32 2.32 2.00
N ALA A 97 18.26 2.20 0.67
CA ALA A 97 18.27 0.91 -0.01
C ALA A 97 19.61 0.19 0.17
N GLN A 98 19.59 -1.15 0.12
CA GLN A 98 20.83 -1.89 -0.06
C GLN A 98 21.44 -1.54 -1.41
N ASP A 99 22.76 -1.42 -1.45
CA ASP A 99 23.45 -1.15 -2.70
C ASP A 99 23.29 -2.33 -3.66
N ALA A 100 22.85 -2.02 -4.88
CA ALA A 100 22.68 -3.00 -5.94
C ALA A 100 24.03 -3.40 -6.59
N GLY A 101 25.12 -2.73 -6.23
CA GLY A 101 26.45 -3.01 -6.76
C GLY A 101 26.49 -2.84 -8.28
N ASN A 102 26.91 -3.87 -9.00
CA ASN A 102 27.05 -3.84 -10.46
C ASN A 102 25.77 -4.22 -11.22
N ALA A 103 24.61 -4.27 -10.56
CA ALA A 103 23.35 -4.60 -11.22
C ALA A 103 23.06 -3.64 -12.38
N THR A 104 22.85 -4.21 -13.57
CA THR A 104 22.50 -3.42 -14.75
C THR A 104 21.01 -3.12 -14.78
N THR A 105 20.61 -2.12 -15.57
CA THR A 105 19.18 -1.84 -15.81
C THR A 105 18.46 -3.03 -16.43
N LYS A 106 19.17 -3.86 -17.22
CA LYS A 106 18.61 -5.08 -17.77
C LYS A 106 18.30 -6.08 -16.65
N ASP A 107 19.21 -6.30 -15.71
CA ASP A 107 19.00 -7.23 -14.59
C ASP A 107 17.77 -6.82 -13.76
N VAL A 108 17.65 -5.52 -13.46
CA VAL A 108 16.49 -4.98 -12.75
C VAL A 108 15.21 -5.15 -13.56
N PHE A 109 15.25 -4.89 -14.87
CA PHE A 109 14.07 -5.05 -15.74
C PHE A 109 13.63 -6.51 -15.82
N ASP A 110 14.57 -7.46 -15.96
CA ASP A 110 14.29 -8.89 -15.99
C ASP A 110 13.61 -9.35 -14.69
N ILE A 111 14.05 -8.85 -13.54
CA ILE A 111 13.40 -9.11 -12.24
C ILE A 111 11.97 -8.56 -12.23
N VAL A 112 11.78 -7.30 -12.65
CA VAL A 112 10.45 -6.67 -12.69
C VAL A 112 9.49 -7.46 -13.57
N VAL A 113 9.93 -7.88 -14.76
CA VAL A 113 9.15 -8.73 -15.68
C VAL A 113 8.84 -10.07 -15.02
N ASN A 114 9.83 -10.77 -14.47
CA ASN A 114 9.63 -12.07 -13.86
C ASN A 114 8.63 -12.03 -12.68
N VAL A 115 8.79 -11.07 -11.76
CA VAL A 115 7.87 -10.87 -10.62
C VAL A 115 6.47 -10.53 -11.12
N THR A 116 6.37 -9.65 -12.13
CA THR A 116 5.10 -9.28 -12.75
C THR A 116 4.40 -10.50 -13.35
N HIS A 117 5.11 -11.40 -14.03
CA HIS A 117 4.49 -12.55 -14.68
C HIS A 117 4.22 -13.74 -13.76
N ARG A 118 5.03 -13.95 -12.72
CA ARG A 118 4.98 -15.17 -11.90
C ARG A 118 4.42 -14.98 -10.49
N VAL A 119 4.61 -13.80 -9.90
CA VAL A 119 4.24 -13.53 -8.50
C VAL A 119 2.97 -12.70 -8.43
N SER A 120 2.88 -11.63 -9.23
CA SER A 120 1.71 -10.75 -9.24
C SER A 120 1.25 -10.37 -10.65
N PRO A 121 0.66 -11.31 -11.42
CA PRO A 121 0.15 -11.05 -12.78
C PRO A 121 -0.85 -9.90 -12.84
N THR A 122 -1.66 -9.73 -11.79
CA THR A 122 -2.71 -8.71 -11.73
C THR A 122 -2.13 -7.33 -11.42
N PHE A 123 -1.23 -7.22 -10.44
CA PHE A 123 -0.79 -5.94 -9.90
C PHE A 123 0.64 -5.55 -10.24
N GLY A 124 1.47 -6.48 -10.72
CA GLY A 124 2.84 -6.19 -11.15
C GLY A 124 2.95 -4.99 -12.10
N PRO A 125 2.15 -4.91 -13.18
CA PRO A 125 2.24 -3.79 -14.13
C PRO A 125 1.91 -2.41 -13.55
N VAL A 126 1.21 -2.35 -12.40
CA VAL A 126 0.79 -1.10 -11.75
C VAL A 126 1.50 -0.82 -10.42
N GLY A 127 2.02 -1.85 -9.76
CA GLY A 127 2.55 -1.79 -8.40
C GLY A 127 4.08 -1.89 -8.33
N MET A 128 4.75 -2.48 -9.33
CA MET A 128 6.19 -2.72 -9.24
C MET A 128 7.01 -1.43 -9.13
N GLU A 129 6.67 -0.39 -9.91
CA GLU A 129 7.35 0.91 -9.83
C GLU A 129 7.32 1.49 -8.39
N ARG A 130 6.18 1.36 -7.72
CA ARG A 130 5.97 1.85 -6.34
C ARG A 130 6.64 0.98 -5.28
N LEU A 131 6.55 -0.35 -5.41
CA LEU A 131 6.92 -1.28 -4.36
C LEU A 131 8.36 -1.79 -4.46
N SER A 132 8.91 -1.94 -5.66
CA SER A 132 10.27 -2.47 -5.85
C SER A 132 11.33 -1.43 -6.16
N ARG A 133 10.96 -0.16 -6.33
CA ARG A 133 11.87 0.98 -6.54
C ARG A 133 13.00 0.66 -7.55
N PRO A 134 12.65 0.23 -8.77
CA PRO A 134 13.64 -0.27 -9.73
C PRO A 134 14.69 0.79 -10.14
N PHE A 135 14.45 2.07 -9.84
CA PHE A 135 15.37 3.17 -10.09
C PHE A 135 16.57 3.24 -9.14
N CYS A 136 16.53 2.61 -7.95
CA CYS A 136 17.58 2.79 -6.94
C CYS A 136 18.96 2.22 -7.34
N HIS A 137 19.03 1.28 -8.28
CA HIS A 137 20.31 0.76 -8.77
C HIS A 137 21.18 1.83 -9.48
N ARG A 138 20.57 2.92 -9.97
CA ARG A 138 21.29 4.08 -10.54
C ARG A 138 21.51 5.21 -9.56
N TRP A 139 20.99 5.11 -8.34
CA TRP A 139 21.09 6.19 -7.38
C TRP A 139 22.55 6.29 -6.88
N PRO A 140 23.23 7.43 -7.05
CA PRO A 140 24.70 7.51 -6.94
C PRO A 140 25.22 7.59 -5.50
N VAL A 141 24.36 7.88 -4.52
CA VAL A 141 24.74 8.11 -3.12
C VAL A 141 23.97 7.17 -2.20
N ARG A 142 24.59 6.78 -1.08
CA ARG A 142 23.93 6.03 0.00
C ARG A 142 23.97 6.86 1.27
N ALA A 143 22.97 6.68 2.13
CA ALA A 143 22.93 7.31 3.45
C ALA A 143 24.08 6.77 4.30
N VAL A 144 24.90 7.67 4.85
CA VAL A 144 26.07 7.30 5.68
C VAL A 144 25.65 6.82 7.08
N GLU A 145 24.49 7.28 7.53
CA GLU A 145 23.83 6.99 8.80
C GLU A 145 23.04 5.68 8.79
N ARG A 146 22.99 4.97 7.65
CA ARG A 146 22.23 3.73 7.51
C ARG A 146 22.77 2.63 8.42
N TYR A 147 22.07 2.35 9.52
CA TYR A 147 22.38 1.23 10.39
C TYR A 147 21.87 -0.08 9.78
N THR A 148 22.77 -1.03 9.55
CA THR A 148 22.44 -2.35 8.96
C THR A 148 22.42 -3.48 9.97
N GLY A 149 22.63 -3.16 11.24
CA GLY A 149 22.80 -4.12 12.32
C GLY A 149 24.23 -4.17 12.87
N PRO A 150 24.50 -5.08 13.81
CA PRO A 150 23.57 -6.10 14.31
C PRO A 150 22.46 -5.51 15.19
N TRP A 151 21.23 -6.01 15.07
CA TRP A 151 20.06 -5.54 15.85
C TRP A 151 19.94 -6.21 17.23
N ASN A 152 21.05 -6.75 17.75
CA ASN A 152 21.10 -7.64 18.91
C ASN A 152 21.34 -6.94 20.26
N LYS A 153 21.15 -5.62 20.33
CA LYS A 153 21.34 -4.87 21.57
C LYS A 153 20.13 -5.05 22.48
N THR A 154 20.38 -5.29 23.77
CA THR A 154 19.33 -5.23 24.79
C THR A 154 18.87 -3.78 24.95
N LEU A 155 17.59 -3.54 24.69
CA LEU A 155 17.00 -2.21 24.81
C LEU A 155 16.51 -1.96 26.24
N SER A 156 16.61 -0.71 26.70
CA SER A 156 16.06 -0.30 27.99
C SER A 156 14.52 -0.30 28.00
N ASN A 157 13.91 -0.07 26.84
CA ASN A 157 12.47 -0.18 26.62
C ASN A 157 12.24 -1.14 25.45
N PRO A 158 11.39 -2.17 25.63
CA PRO A 158 11.13 -3.13 24.57
C PRO A 158 10.20 -2.54 23.51
N ILE A 159 10.27 -3.05 22.28
CA ILE A 159 9.54 -2.57 21.11
C ILE A 159 8.27 -3.40 20.90
N LEU A 160 7.13 -2.73 20.71
CA LEU A 160 5.90 -3.35 20.20
C LEU A 160 5.88 -3.27 18.67
N VAL A 161 5.96 -4.41 17.99
CA VAL A 161 5.82 -4.50 16.53
C VAL A 161 4.41 -4.98 16.19
N ILE A 162 3.76 -4.37 15.20
CA ILE A 162 2.42 -4.74 14.77
C ILE A 162 2.45 -5.00 13.27
N GLY A 163 2.07 -6.21 12.85
CA GLY A 163 1.90 -6.57 11.45
C GLY A 163 0.48 -7.09 11.20
N ASN A 164 -0.10 -6.74 10.05
CA ASN A 164 -1.37 -7.33 9.65
C ASN A 164 -1.13 -8.63 8.88
N GLU A 165 -1.98 -9.61 9.11
CA GLU A 165 -1.99 -10.92 8.43
C GLU A 165 -1.95 -10.75 6.90
N ALA A 166 -2.77 -9.85 6.34
CA ALA A 166 -2.82 -9.56 4.91
C ALA A 166 -2.53 -8.07 4.60
N ASP A 167 -1.38 -7.57 5.06
CA ASP A 167 -0.83 -6.27 4.59
C ASP A 167 -0.19 -6.43 3.20
N PRO A 168 -0.69 -5.72 2.15
CA PRO A 168 -0.16 -5.84 0.80
C PRO A 168 1.17 -5.10 0.56
N VAL A 169 1.66 -4.32 1.53
CA VAL A 169 2.85 -3.47 1.40
C VAL A 169 3.96 -3.93 2.35
N THR A 170 3.60 -4.19 3.61
CA THR A 170 4.52 -4.63 4.66
C THR A 170 3.97 -5.91 5.30
N PRO A 171 4.09 -7.07 4.62
CA PRO A 171 3.49 -8.33 5.07
C PRO A 171 3.91 -8.71 6.50
N TYR A 172 3.05 -9.46 7.21
CA TYR A 172 3.31 -9.88 8.59
C TYR A 172 4.69 -10.53 8.80
N ILE A 173 5.18 -11.29 7.82
CA ILE A 173 6.51 -11.91 7.91
C ILE A 173 7.63 -10.87 8.10
N ASN A 174 7.51 -9.66 7.53
CA ASN A 174 8.47 -8.59 7.74
C ASN A 174 8.38 -8.03 9.16
N ALA A 175 7.17 -7.88 9.71
CA ALA A 175 6.98 -7.48 11.10
C ALA A 175 7.59 -8.52 12.06
N LYS A 176 7.42 -9.81 11.76
CA LYS A 176 8.07 -10.89 12.50
C LYS A 176 9.58 -10.83 12.38
N SER A 177 10.14 -10.64 11.18
CA SER A 177 11.59 -10.49 10.99
C SER A 177 12.18 -9.31 11.77
N VAL A 178 11.45 -8.20 11.88
CA VAL A 178 11.86 -7.08 12.73
C VAL A 178 11.89 -7.49 14.21
N ALA A 179 10.83 -8.12 14.72
CA ALA A 179 10.79 -8.59 16.10
C ALA A 179 11.90 -9.61 16.41
N ASP A 180 12.09 -10.59 15.52
CA ASP A 180 13.14 -11.61 15.63
C ASP A 180 14.54 -10.98 15.67
N ALA A 181 14.78 -9.92 14.89
CA ALA A 181 16.06 -9.22 14.86
C ALA A 181 16.41 -8.55 16.20
N PHE A 182 15.40 -8.09 16.96
CA PHE A 182 15.56 -7.50 18.29
C PHE A 182 15.49 -8.53 19.44
N GLY A 183 15.21 -9.80 19.14
CA GLY A 183 15.09 -10.88 20.12
C GLY A 183 14.15 -10.53 21.28
N ASN A 184 14.60 -10.73 22.51
CA ASN A 184 13.80 -10.46 23.72
C ASN A 184 13.46 -8.97 23.93
N SER A 185 14.04 -8.06 23.13
CA SER A 185 13.74 -6.62 23.19
C SER A 185 12.55 -6.21 22.33
N ALA A 186 11.87 -7.15 21.65
CA ALA A 186 10.68 -6.86 20.89
C ALA A 186 9.62 -7.95 21.05
N ILE A 187 8.36 -7.57 20.83
CA ILE A 187 7.23 -8.50 20.75
C ILE A 187 6.38 -8.17 19.54
N VAL A 188 5.82 -9.18 18.88
CA VAL A 188 4.97 -8.95 17.71
C VAL A 188 3.49 -9.22 18.00
N ILE A 189 2.64 -8.32 17.53
CA ILE A 189 1.20 -8.54 17.38
C ILE A 189 0.93 -8.88 15.91
N GLU A 190 0.38 -10.07 15.70
CA GLU A 190 -0.30 -10.41 14.46
C GLU A 190 -1.73 -9.91 14.54
N GLN A 191 -2.03 -8.83 13.83
CA GLN A 191 -3.41 -8.39 13.69
C GLN A 191 -4.04 -9.11 12.50
N GLY A 192 -5.18 -9.76 12.69
CA GLY A 192 -5.91 -10.36 11.59
C GLY A 192 -6.33 -9.32 10.53
N GLY A 193 -6.79 -9.82 9.38
CA GLY A 193 -7.42 -8.99 8.35
C GLY A 193 -6.45 -8.27 7.42
N TYR A 194 -6.99 -7.28 6.69
CA TYR A 194 -6.42 -6.76 5.45
C TYR A 194 -6.03 -5.29 5.53
N GLY A 195 -5.25 -4.86 4.55
CA GLY A 195 -4.93 -3.45 4.31
C GLY A 195 -3.60 -3.03 4.90
N HIS A 196 -3.14 -1.85 4.47
CA HIS A 196 -1.83 -1.36 4.86
C HIS A 196 -1.90 -0.49 6.10
N VAL A 197 -1.16 -0.93 7.14
CA VAL A 197 -1.21 -0.55 8.56
C VAL A 197 -2.42 -1.06 9.35
N SER A 198 -2.24 -1.32 10.64
CA SER A 198 -3.24 -1.96 11.52
C SER A 198 -4.53 -1.17 11.68
N ARG A 199 -4.48 0.15 11.58
CA ARG A 199 -5.68 0.99 11.68
C ARG A 199 -6.68 0.76 10.55
N ARG A 200 -6.30 0.05 9.47
CA ARG A 200 -7.21 -0.17 8.35
C ARG A 200 -8.32 -1.18 8.64
N MET A 201 -8.07 -2.16 9.51
CA MET A 201 -9.12 -2.99 10.10
C MET A 201 -8.92 -3.03 11.60
N PRO A 202 -9.46 -2.04 12.34
CA PRO A 202 -9.25 -1.92 13.77
C PRO A 202 -9.57 -3.20 14.55
N SER A 203 -8.78 -3.48 15.58
CA SER A 203 -8.99 -4.55 16.54
C SER A 203 -8.97 -3.97 17.96
N ASN A 204 -10.05 -4.19 18.72
CA ASN A 204 -10.08 -3.82 20.14
C ASN A 204 -8.97 -4.53 20.94
N CYS A 205 -8.57 -5.74 20.54
CA CYS A 205 -7.45 -6.47 21.13
C CYS A 205 -6.11 -5.71 20.91
N THR A 206 -5.82 -5.31 19.66
CA THR A 206 -4.60 -4.56 19.35
C THR A 206 -4.58 -3.20 20.04
N ILE A 207 -5.72 -2.49 20.04
CA ILE A 207 -5.85 -1.18 20.70
C ILE A 207 -5.58 -1.30 22.21
N ALA A 208 -6.14 -2.31 22.88
CA ALA A 208 -5.90 -2.54 24.30
C ALA A 208 -4.42 -2.83 24.60
N VAL A 209 -3.71 -3.53 23.72
CA VAL A 209 -2.25 -3.75 23.85
C VAL A 209 -1.48 -2.44 23.67
N ILE A 210 -1.80 -1.66 22.64
CA ILE A 210 -1.18 -0.35 22.40
C ILE A 210 -1.36 0.58 23.61
N GLN A 211 -2.56 0.63 24.19
CA GLN A 211 -2.84 1.44 25.38
C GLN A 211 -1.99 1.01 26.57
N LYS A 212 -1.92 -0.28 26.88
CA LYS A 212 -1.07 -0.80 27.96
C LYS A 212 0.41 -0.49 27.74
N TYR A 213 0.88 -0.64 26.51
CA TYR A 213 2.27 -0.33 26.16
C TYR A 213 2.58 1.16 26.33
N LEU A 214 1.76 2.05 25.77
CA LEU A 214 2.03 3.49 25.81
C LEU A 214 1.83 4.11 27.20
N ILE A 215 0.90 3.58 28.02
CA ILE A 215 0.56 4.15 29.33
C ILE A 215 1.39 3.50 30.45
N HIS A 216 1.63 2.20 30.37
CA HIS A 216 2.23 1.43 31.46
C HIS A 216 3.56 0.76 31.08
N ASN A 217 4.05 0.94 29.84
CA ASN A 217 5.20 0.21 29.31
C ASN A 217 5.05 -1.32 29.41
N GLU A 218 3.80 -1.80 29.35
CA GLU A 218 3.47 -3.22 29.48
C GLU A 218 3.29 -3.89 28.11
N LEU A 219 4.04 -4.97 27.89
CA LEU A 219 3.92 -5.80 26.70
C LEU A 219 3.20 -7.14 26.98
N PRO A 220 2.63 -7.78 25.95
CA PRO A 220 2.26 -9.19 26.02
C PRO A 220 3.46 -10.06 26.42
N LYS A 221 3.22 -11.14 27.17
CA LYS A 221 4.26 -12.11 27.59
C LYS A 221 4.85 -12.93 26.44
N LYS A 222 4.14 -13.00 25.31
CA LYS A 222 4.50 -13.74 24.10
C LYS A 222 3.77 -13.11 22.91
N ASP A 223 4.22 -13.44 21.70
CA ASP A 223 3.54 -13.06 20.47
C ASP A 223 2.05 -13.37 20.55
N LYS A 224 1.25 -12.45 20.03
CA LYS A 224 -0.19 -12.49 20.24
C LYS A 224 -0.93 -12.18 18.95
N PHE A 225 -1.87 -13.06 18.63
CA PHE A 225 -2.85 -12.84 17.59
C PHE A 225 -4.02 -11.99 18.11
N CYS A 226 -4.41 -10.97 17.34
CA CYS A 226 -5.55 -10.11 17.62
C CYS A 226 -6.50 -10.09 16.41
N LYS A 227 -7.69 -10.68 16.56
CA LYS A 227 -8.74 -10.64 15.54
C LYS A 227 -9.28 -9.22 15.34
N THR A 228 -9.63 -8.87 14.10
CA THR A 228 -10.26 -7.58 13.78
C THR A 228 -11.67 -7.45 14.36
N SER A 229 -12.04 -6.24 14.74
CA SER A 229 -13.38 -5.88 15.20
C SER A 229 -14.29 -5.40 14.05
N THR A 230 -13.72 -5.20 12.85
CA THR A 230 -14.44 -4.73 11.66
C THR A 230 -14.96 -5.89 10.81
N LYS A 231 -16.17 -5.73 10.26
CA LYS A 231 -16.72 -6.62 9.23
C LYS A 231 -16.37 -6.08 7.84
N LEU A 232 -15.96 -6.97 6.94
CA LEU A 232 -15.84 -6.66 5.52
C LEU A 232 -17.22 -6.61 4.86
N PHE A 233 -17.35 -5.83 3.79
CA PHE A 233 -18.56 -5.74 2.98
C PHE A 233 -19.83 -5.48 3.81
N VAL A 234 -19.83 -4.37 4.55
CA VAL A 234 -21.04 -3.92 5.24
C VAL A 234 -22.07 -3.47 4.21
N ASP A 235 -23.29 -3.98 4.33
CA ASP A 235 -24.44 -3.54 3.53
C ASP A 235 -24.76 -2.08 3.89
N PRO A 236 -24.76 -1.13 2.94
CA PRO A 236 -25.18 0.24 3.19
C PRO A 236 -26.59 0.34 3.79
N LEU A 237 -27.46 -0.64 3.52
CA LEU A 237 -28.85 -0.69 4.00
C LEU A 237 -28.98 -1.38 5.37
N GLY A 238 -27.97 -2.12 5.82
CA GLY A 238 -27.96 -2.84 7.10
C GLY A 238 -27.42 -2.03 8.29
N ALA A 239 -26.86 -0.83 8.06
CA ALA A 239 -26.29 0.01 9.11
C ALA A 239 -27.35 0.59 10.08
N ASN A 240 -28.66 0.47 9.76
CA ASN A 240 -29.76 0.91 10.61
C ASN A 240 -30.39 -0.19 11.49
N SER A 241 -29.92 -1.45 11.47
CA SER A 241 -30.61 -2.55 12.17
C SER A 241 -29.96 -3.09 13.44
N THR A 242 -28.85 -2.54 13.93
CA THR A 242 -28.32 -2.94 15.25
C THR A 242 -27.71 -1.78 16.04
N SER A 243 -28.56 -0.85 16.46
CA SER A 243 -28.40 -0.13 17.73
C SER A 243 -29.35 -0.75 18.75
N GLY A 244 -29.08 -2.01 19.11
CA GLY A 244 -29.65 -2.64 20.30
C GLY A 244 -28.64 -2.48 21.42
N VAL A 245 -28.85 -1.46 22.25
CA VAL A 245 -28.20 -1.32 23.56
C VAL A 245 -28.45 -2.61 24.34
N VAL A 246 -27.37 -3.30 24.73
CA VAL A 246 -27.43 -4.29 25.80
C VAL A 246 -26.97 -3.55 27.06
N GLN A 247 -27.93 -3.32 27.97
CA GLN A 247 -27.68 -2.97 29.36
C GLN A 247 -26.90 -4.08 30.07
#